data_AF-A0A4R2MYE2-F1
#
_entry.id   AF-A0A4R2MYE2-F1
#
_cell.length_a   1.000
_cell.length_b   1.000
_cell.length_c   1.000
_cell.angle_alpha   90.00
_cell.angle_beta   90.00
_cell.angle_gamma   90.00
#
_symmetry.space_group_name_H-M   'P 1'
#
loop_
_entity.id
_entity.type
_entity.pdbx_description
1 polymer ?
#
loop_
_entity_poly.entity_id
_entity_poly.type
_entity_poly.pdbx_seq_one_letter_code
_entity_poly.pdbx_strand_id
1 'polypeptide(L)'
;MRVRHAGGNAGKARLRPQEWLLIEWPVEQAEPVKYILSTLPESTPLNDLVGSAYQRWRIERDYQDLKQDFGLGHYEGRGWRGFHHHASLSIAAYAFLMSERLIAEKPVGDKKNFIERQVPAVPQDYIPRGRPARTAARGQLDHPVRGKPRAEPRGFPRTG
;
A
#
# COMPACT_ATOMS: atom_id res chain seq x y z
N MET A 1 7.03 24.79 21.67
CA MET A 1 7.50 26.20 21.63
C MET A 1 8.09 26.55 20.26
N ARG A 2 8.30 27.83 19.93
CA ARG A 2 8.87 28.25 18.63
C ARG A 2 10.33 28.64 18.79
N VAL A 3 11.21 28.12 17.93
CA VAL A 3 12.67 28.29 18.06
C VAL A 3 13.26 28.66 16.71
N ARG A 4 14.37 29.41 16.73
CA ARG A 4 15.24 29.63 15.57
C ARG A 4 16.53 28.87 15.82
N HIS A 5 16.87 27.90 14.99
CA HIS A 5 18.20 27.29 15.05
C HIS A 5 19.22 28.20 14.39
N ALA A 6 20.41 28.25 14.96
CA ALA A 6 21.53 28.94 14.35
C ALA A 6 21.85 28.29 12.99
N GLY A 7 21.85 29.09 11.92
CA GLY A 7 22.39 28.66 10.64
C GLY A 7 23.92 28.48 10.75
N GLY A 8 24.48 27.49 10.05
CA GLY A 8 25.92 27.24 10.07
C GLY A 8 26.75 28.46 9.61
N ASN A 9 28.02 28.49 10.02
CA ASN A 9 28.97 29.62 9.88
C ASN A 9 29.36 30.03 8.43
N ALA A 10 28.62 29.59 7.41
CA ALA A 10 28.87 30.02 6.04
C ALA A 10 28.25 31.40 5.80
N GLY A 11 29.06 32.46 5.96
CA GLY A 11 28.88 33.79 5.36
C GLY A 11 27.45 34.34 5.31
N LYS A 12 27.13 35.19 6.30
CA LYS A 12 25.79 35.70 6.69
C LYS A 12 25.02 34.67 7.51
N ALA A 13 25.00 34.89 8.84
CA ALA A 13 24.09 34.21 9.75
C ALA A 13 22.64 34.54 9.36
N ARG A 14 22.12 33.87 8.32
CA ARG A 14 20.73 33.98 7.94
C ARG A 14 19.95 33.23 9.01
N LEU A 15 19.31 33.97 9.91
CA LEU A 15 18.37 33.40 10.87
C LEU A 15 17.38 32.54 10.08
N ARG A 16 17.38 31.24 10.36
CA ARG A 16 16.42 30.32 9.76
C ARG A 16 15.00 30.75 10.18
N PRO A 17 13.98 30.46 9.37
CA PRO A 17 12.59 30.67 9.77
C PRO A 17 12.32 30.02 11.12
N GLN A 18 11.39 30.59 11.91
CA GLN A 18 10.97 29.95 13.15
C GLN A 18 10.34 28.59 12.84
N GLU A 19 10.68 27.62 13.67
CA GLU A 19 10.16 26.25 13.61
C GLU A 19 9.55 25.89 14.97
N TRP A 20 8.65 24.92 14.96
CA TRP A 20 8.11 24.32 16.18
C TRP A 20 9.14 23.37 16.77
N LEU A 21 9.44 23.54 18.06
CA LEU A 21 10.14 22.55 18.88
C LEU A 21 9.14 21.92 19.84
N LEU A 22 8.91 20.62 19.66
CA LEU A 22 8.19 19.76 20.58
C LEU A 22 9.20 19.00 21.43
N ILE A 23 8.95 18.98 22.73
CA ILE A 23 9.80 18.33 23.73
C ILE A 23 8.92 17.32 24.45
N GLU A 24 9.28 16.05 24.38
CA GLU A 24 8.66 14.99 25.17
C GLU A 24 9.44 14.90 26.49
N TRP A 25 8.75 15.17 27.60
CA TRP A 25 9.31 15.12 28.93
C TRP A 25 8.36 14.35 29.86
N PRO A 26 8.59 13.04 30.04
CA PRO A 26 7.84 12.22 30.99
C PRO A 26 8.08 12.67 32.43
N VAL A 27 7.04 12.61 33.27
CA VAL A 27 7.09 13.14 34.65
C VAL A 27 8.14 12.41 35.50
N GLU A 28 8.40 11.15 35.17
CA GLU A 28 9.32 10.27 35.89
C GLU A 28 10.80 10.48 35.48
N GLN A 29 11.08 11.40 34.55
CA GLN A 29 12.42 11.59 34.00
C GLN A 29 13.00 12.95 34.34
N ALA A 30 14.26 12.97 34.76
CA ALA A 30 14.99 14.19 35.09
C ALA A 30 15.29 15.06 33.87
N GLU A 31 15.32 14.46 32.67
CA GLU A 31 15.63 15.14 31.41
C GLU A 31 14.61 14.76 30.31
N PRO A 32 14.42 15.62 29.30
CA PRO A 32 13.56 15.29 28.17
C PRO A 32 14.08 14.12 27.33
N VAL A 33 13.18 13.23 26.91
CA VAL A 33 13.53 12.03 26.13
C VAL A 33 13.64 12.29 24.64
N LYS A 34 12.93 13.29 24.13
CA LYS A 34 12.79 13.49 22.70
C LYS A 34 12.57 14.93 22.34
N TYR A 35 13.29 15.38 21.32
CA TYR A 35 13.18 16.70 20.72
C TYR A 35 12.78 16.54 19.27
N ILE A 36 11.74 17.25 18.85
CA ILE A 36 11.17 17.14 17.50
C ILE A 36 11.01 18.55 16.92
N LEU A 37 11.59 18.77 15.75
CA LEU A 37 11.43 20.01 14.99
C LEU A 37 10.36 19.85 13.89
N SER A 38 9.53 20.86 13.73
CA SER A 38 8.48 20.89 12.70
C SER A 38 8.38 22.25 12.02
N THR A 39 8.28 22.23 10.69
CA THR A 39 8.10 23.40 9.84
C THR A 39 6.63 23.76 9.61
N LEU A 40 5.70 23.14 10.36
CA LEU A 40 4.27 23.41 10.24
C LEU A 40 3.91 24.87 10.58
N PRO A 41 2.78 25.39 10.03
CA PRO A 41 2.32 26.74 10.32
C PRO A 41 2.17 27.03 11.81
N GLU A 42 2.26 28.30 12.19
CA GLU A 42 2.05 28.74 13.57
C GLU A 42 0.60 28.57 14.04
N SER A 43 -0.35 28.53 13.11
CA SER A 43 -1.76 28.25 13.42
C SER A 43 -2.06 26.78 13.70
N THR A 44 -1.08 25.87 13.55
CA THR A 44 -1.30 24.44 13.78
C THR A 44 -1.49 24.15 15.28
N PRO A 45 -2.60 23.50 15.68
CA PRO A 45 -2.86 23.18 17.08
C PRO A 45 -1.88 22.11 17.59
N LEU A 46 -1.63 22.11 18.90
CA LEU A 46 -0.67 21.21 19.54
C LEU A 46 -0.99 19.72 19.29
N ASN A 47 -2.28 19.34 19.30
CA ASN A 47 -2.69 17.96 19.04
C ASN A 47 -2.29 17.48 17.63
N ASP A 48 -2.37 18.34 16.62
CA ASP A 48 -1.96 18.01 15.25
C ASP A 48 -0.44 17.96 15.12
N LEU A 49 0.29 18.82 15.85
CA LEU A 49 1.75 18.79 15.94
C LEU A 49 2.23 17.46 16.54
N VAL A 50 1.65 17.05 17.68
CA VAL A 50 1.93 15.77 18.34
C VAL A 50 1.52 14.63 17.41
N GLY A 51 0.29 14.65 16.89
CA GLY A 51 -0.20 13.62 15.97
C GLY A 51 0.75 13.39 14.79
N SER A 52 1.18 14.46 14.13
CA SER A 52 2.16 14.43 13.04
C SER A 52 3.53 13.92 13.48
N ALA A 53 4.02 14.37 14.64
CA ALA A 53 5.31 13.95 15.19
C ALA A 53 5.38 12.44 15.48
N TYR A 54 4.27 11.85 15.93
CA TYR A 54 4.20 10.41 16.22
C TYR A 54 3.68 9.57 15.05
N GLN A 55 3.16 10.16 13.96
CA GLN A 55 2.83 9.41 12.74
C GLN A 55 4.06 8.69 12.16
N ARG A 56 5.28 9.20 12.38
CA ARG A 56 6.52 8.55 11.92
C ARG A 56 6.66 7.12 12.44
N TRP A 57 6.20 6.83 13.65
CA TRP A 57 6.22 5.46 14.19
C TRP A 57 5.31 4.52 13.42
N ARG A 58 4.19 5.02 12.89
CA ARG A 58 3.31 4.23 12.03
C ARG A 58 4.03 3.86 10.73
N ILE A 59 4.74 4.81 10.11
CA ILE A 59 5.52 4.55 8.89
C ILE A 59 6.57 3.45 9.12
N GLU A 60 7.28 3.48 10.25
CA GLU A 60 8.26 2.44 10.58
C GLU A 60 7.59 1.08 10.76
N ARG A 61 6.47 1.02 11.48
CA ARG A 61 5.69 -0.21 11.65
C ARG A 61 5.16 -0.75 10.31
N ASP A 62 4.55 0.11 9.51
CA ASP A 62 4.06 -0.21 8.18
C ASP A 62 5.18 -0.77 7.29
N TYR A 63 6.41 -0.26 7.43
CA TYR A 63 7.56 -0.76 6.70
C TYR A 63 8.05 -2.12 7.20
N GLN A 64 7.94 -2.41 8.49
CA GLN A 64 8.21 -3.75 9.03
C GLN A 64 7.20 -4.76 8.50
N ASP A 65 5.90 -4.44 8.56
CA ASP A 65 4.83 -5.29 8.02
C ASP A 65 5.04 -5.53 6.51
N LEU A 66 5.38 -4.47 5.77
CA LEU A 66 5.64 -4.57 4.33
C LEU A 66 6.81 -5.52 4.01
N LYS A 67 7.85 -5.52 4.85
CA LYS A 67 9.02 -6.40 4.70
C LYS A 67 8.72 -7.85 5.05
N GLN A 68 8.09 -8.08 6.20
CA GLN A 68 7.86 -9.41 6.76
C GLN A 68 6.68 -10.12 6.09
N ASP A 69 5.53 -9.44 6.00
CA ASP A 69 4.26 -10.09 5.65
C ASP A 69 3.92 -9.95 4.17
N PHE A 70 4.29 -8.83 3.54
CA PHE A 70 3.98 -8.56 2.13
C PHE A 70 5.11 -8.89 1.17
N GLY A 71 6.16 -9.51 1.70
CA GLY A 71 7.23 -10.08 0.90
C GLY A 71 8.20 -9.08 0.29
N LEU A 72 8.19 -7.81 0.69
CA LEU A 72 9.17 -6.84 0.19
C LEU A 72 10.62 -7.28 0.50
N GLY A 73 10.84 -8.03 1.58
CA GLY A 73 12.14 -8.61 1.94
C GLY A 73 12.49 -9.90 1.19
N HIS A 74 11.57 -10.52 0.45
CA HIS A 74 11.72 -11.85 -0.14
C HIS A 74 12.05 -11.82 -1.65
N TYR A 75 12.65 -10.73 -2.13
CA TYR A 75 13.08 -10.64 -3.53
C TYR A 75 14.41 -11.38 -3.75
N GLU A 76 14.38 -12.47 -4.53
CA GLU A 76 15.58 -13.28 -4.84
C GLU A 76 16.17 -13.04 -6.24
N GLY A 77 15.59 -12.11 -7.00
CA GLY A 77 16.09 -11.77 -8.34
C GLY A 77 17.30 -10.84 -8.31
N ARG A 78 17.94 -10.65 -9.47
CA ARG A 78 19.19 -9.85 -9.59
C ARG A 78 19.03 -8.58 -10.44
N GLY A 79 17.80 -8.23 -10.81
CA GLY A 79 17.53 -7.16 -11.76
C GLY A 79 16.74 -6.02 -11.14
N TRP A 80 17.19 -4.78 -11.37
CA TRP A 80 16.49 -3.57 -10.92
C TRP A 80 15.02 -3.53 -11.36
N ARG A 81 14.75 -3.93 -12.61
CA ARG A 81 13.38 -4.00 -13.14
C ARG A 81 12.53 -5.03 -12.39
N GLY A 82 13.10 -6.20 -12.08
CA GLY A 82 12.41 -7.25 -11.34
C GLY A 82 12.11 -6.82 -9.90
N PHE A 83 13.08 -6.19 -9.24
CA PHE A 83 12.91 -5.62 -7.91
C PHE A 83 11.79 -4.57 -7.90
N HIS A 84 11.78 -3.66 -8.87
CA HIS A 84 10.72 -2.66 -8.96
C HIS A 84 9.32 -3.25 -9.11
N HIS A 85 9.15 -4.23 -9.99
CA HIS A 85 7.85 -4.91 -10.14
C HIS A 85 7.42 -5.60 -8.84
N HIS A 86 8.35 -6.27 -8.17
CA HIS A 86 8.13 -6.94 -6.89
C HIS A 86 7.74 -5.96 -5.78
N ALA A 87 8.50 -4.87 -5.64
CA ALA A 87 8.24 -3.83 -4.66
C ALA A 87 6.89 -3.14 -4.90
N SER A 88 6.57 -2.81 -6.16
CA SER A 88 5.27 -2.24 -6.53
C SER A 88 4.11 -3.18 -6.20
N LEU A 89 4.25 -4.49 -6.48
CA LEU A 89 3.22 -5.47 -6.15
C LEU A 89 3.02 -5.60 -4.63
N SER A 90 4.12 -5.65 -3.87
CA SER A 90 4.09 -5.73 -2.40
C SER A 90 3.40 -4.51 -1.79
N ILE A 91 3.74 -3.30 -2.26
CA ILE A 91 3.11 -2.04 -1.82
C ILE A 91 1.63 -2.00 -2.20
N ALA A 92 1.25 -2.47 -3.39
CA ALA A 92 -0.14 -2.50 -3.84
C ALA A 92 -0.99 -3.46 -2.99
N ALA A 93 -0.45 -4.64 -2.63
CA ALA A 93 -1.11 -5.59 -1.75
C ALA A 93 -1.31 -5.02 -0.34
N TYR A 94 -0.29 -4.35 0.21
CA TYR A 94 -0.39 -3.66 1.50
C TYR A 94 -1.47 -2.56 1.47
N ALA A 95 -1.44 -1.69 0.46
CA ALA A 95 -2.40 -0.61 0.30
C ALA A 95 -3.85 -1.13 0.16
N PHE A 96 -4.04 -2.25 -0.52
CA PHE A 96 -5.33 -2.92 -0.60
C PHE A 96 -5.81 -3.40 0.77
N LEU A 97 -4.98 -4.13 1.52
CA LEU A 97 -5.37 -4.60 2.86
C LEU A 97 -5.67 -3.43 3.80
N MET A 98 -4.84 -2.38 3.78
CA MET A 98 -5.07 -1.20 4.61
C MET A 98 -6.39 -0.51 4.27
N SER A 99 -6.72 -0.42 2.98
CA SER A 99 -7.99 0.14 2.53
C SER A 99 -9.19 -0.67 3.07
N GLU A 100 -9.13 -2.00 3.00
CA GLU A 100 -10.19 -2.87 3.54
C GLU A 100 -10.35 -2.71 5.07
N ARG A 101 -9.24 -2.64 5.82
CA ARG A 101 -9.29 -2.41 7.27
C ARG A 101 -9.93 -1.07 7.62
N LEU A 102 -9.55 0.01 6.93
CA LEU A 102 -10.14 1.34 7.14
C LEU A 102 -11.62 1.41 6.77
N ILE A 103 -12.09 0.59 5.82
CA ILE A 103 -13.51 0.47 5.49
C ILE A 103 -14.25 -0.29 6.59
N ALA A 104 -13.67 -1.38 7.09
CA ALA A 104 -14.27 -2.20 8.15
C ALA A 104 -14.37 -1.47 9.50
N GLU A 105 -13.45 -0.55 9.79
CA GLU A 105 -13.43 0.26 11.01
C GLU A 105 -14.46 1.41 11.00
N LYS A 106 -15.11 1.70 9.87
CA LYS A 106 -16.21 2.67 9.82
C LYS A 106 -17.49 2.02 10.37
N PRO A 107 -18.14 2.61 11.39
CA PRO A 107 -19.38 2.05 11.94
C PRO A 107 -20.44 1.95 10.85
N VAL A 108 -21.12 0.80 10.81
CA VAL A 108 -22.22 0.48 9.90
C VAL A 108 -23.31 1.56 10.03
N GLY A 109 -23.28 2.55 9.14
CA GLY A 109 -24.20 3.67 9.28
C GLY A 109 -23.89 4.88 8.43
N ASP A 110 -23.29 4.75 7.24
CA ASP A 110 -23.61 5.67 6.15
C ASP A 110 -23.08 5.18 4.80
N LYS A 111 -24.04 4.78 3.97
CA LYS A 111 -24.03 4.75 2.50
C LYS A 111 -23.06 3.75 1.85
N LYS A 112 -23.70 2.76 1.21
CA LYS A 112 -23.21 1.79 0.22
C LYS A 112 -22.59 2.44 -1.05
N ASN A 113 -21.77 3.48 -0.88
CA ASN A 113 -21.21 4.28 -1.97
C ASN A 113 -19.68 4.35 -1.89
N PHE A 114 -19.02 3.31 -1.36
CA PHE A 114 -17.57 3.21 -1.42
C PHE A 114 -17.19 2.47 -2.69
N ILE A 115 -17.10 3.23 -3.78
CA ILE A 115 -16.29 2.92 -4.96
C ILE A 115 -16.76 1.62 -5.64
N GLU A 116 -17.72 1.76 -6.57
CA GLU A 116 -17.55 1.00 -7.83
C GLU A 116 -16.12 1.27 -8.26
N ARG A 117 -15.23 0.30 -8.06
CA ARG A 117 -13.92 0.29 -8.72
C ARG A 117 -14.29 0.24 -10.20
N GLN A 118 -14.44 1.41 -10.82
CA GLN A 118 -14.33 1.54 -12.26
C GLN A 118 -12.89 1.16 -12.56
N VAL A 119 -12.67 -0.15 -12.71
CA VAL A 119 -11.54 -0.66 -13.45
C VAL A 119 -11.73 -0.03 -14.82
N PRO A 120 -10.87 0.92 -15.25
CA PRO A 120 -10.99 1.48 -16.57
C PRO A 120 -11.00 0.29 -17.54
N ALA A 121 -12.05 0.19 -18.36
CA ALA A 121 -12.13 -0.86 -19.34
C ALA A 121 -10.84 -0.81 -20.16
N VAL A 122 -10.05 -1.86 -20.07
CA VAL A 122 -8.81 -1.97 -20.82
C VAL A 122 -9.20 -1.95 -22.30
N PRO A 123 -8.64 -1.03 -23.12
CA PRO A 123 -8.94 -0.98 -24.54
C PRO A 123 -8.72 -2.36 -25.19
N GLN A 124 -9.55 -2.73 -26.17
CA GLN A 124 -9.46 -4.05 -26.83
C GLN A 124 -8.08 -4.29 -27.47
N ASP A 125 -7.34 -3.22 -27.75
CA ASP A 125 -6.00 -3.17 -28.34
C ASP A 125 -4.88 -2.99 -27.30
N TYR A 126 -5.17 -3.12 -25.99
CA TYR A 126 -4.14 -3.02 -24.96
C TYR A 126 -3.08 -4.11 -25.11
N ILE A 127 -1.84 -3.69 -25.34
CA ILE A 127 -0.67 -4.56 -25.37
C ILE A 127 0.03 -4.48 -23.99
N PRO A 128 0.04 -5.55 -23.20
CA PRO A 128 0.76 -5.58 -21.93
C PRO A 128 2.25 -5.33 -22.14
N ARG A 129 2.84 -4.39 -21.40
CA ARG A 129 4.29 -4.12 -21.47
C ARG A 129 5.09 -5.35 -21.05
N GLY A 130 5.96 -5.82 -21.94
CA GLY A 130 6.85 -6.96 -21.70
C GLY A 130 6.69 -8.14 -22.66
N ARG A 131 5.75 -8.09 -23.62
CA ARG A 131 5.64 -9.11 -24.67
C ARG A 131 6.80 -8.94 -25.67
N PRO A 132 7.64 -9.96 -25.93
CA PRO A 132 8.59 -9.88 -27.03
C PRO A 132 7.80 -9.75 -28.35
N ALA A 133 8.24 -8.84 -29.23
CA ALA A 133 7.56 -8.47 -30.48
C ALA A 133 7.42 -9.61 -31.51
N ARG A 134 7.87 -10.83 -31.18
CA ARG A 134 7.73 -12.02 -32.01
C ARG A 134 7.41 -13.21 -31.12
N THR A 135 6.13 -13.56 -31.04
CA THR A 135 5.70 -14.90 -30.64
C THR A 135 5.17 -15.57 -31.89
N ALA A 136 5.71 -16.74 -32.25
CA ALA A 136 5.17 -17.60 -33.29
C ALA A 136 3.66 -17.84 -33.02
N ALA A 137 2.88 -17.99 -34.09
CA ALA A 137 1.44 -18.22 -34.00
C ALA A 137 1.13 -19.35 -33.00
N ARG A 138 0.31 -19.06 -31.98
CA ARG A 138 -0.26 -20.10 -31.13
C ARG A 138 -1.23 -20.88 -32.00
N GLY A 139 -0.88 -22.12 -32.33
CA GLY A 139 -1.82 -23.08 -32.89
C GLY A 139 -3.03 -23.18 -31.96
N GLN A 140 -4.21 -23.01 -32.55
CA GLN A 140 -5.49 -23.12 -31.89
C GLN A 140 -5.58 -24.52 -31.27
N LEU A 141 -5.59 -24.60 -29.94
CA LEU A 141 -5.85 -25.86 -29.25
C LEU A 141 -7.34 -26.14 -29.40
N ASP A 142 -7.69 -26.94 -30.40
CA ASP A 142 -9.01 -27.56 -30.49
C ASP A 142 -9.22 -28.43 -29.25
N HIS A 143 -10.02 -27.94 -28.32
CA HIS A 143 -10.59 -28.78 -27.28
C HIS A 143 -11.80 -29.51 -27.89
N PRO A 144 -11.75 -30.84 -28.13
CA PRO A 144 -12.94 -31.55 -28.54
C PRO A 144 -13.96 -31.49 -27.39
N VAL A 145 -15.09 -30.84 -27.66
CA VAL A 145 -16.26 -30.85 -26.78
C VAL A 145 -16.69 -32.30 -26.60
N ARG A 146 -16.49 -32.83 -25.38
CA ARG A 146 -16.97 -34.15 -24.99
C ARG A 146 -18.50 -34.12 -25.03
N GLY A 147 -19.08 -34.79 -26.03
CA GLY A 147 -20.52 -34.92 -26.20
C GLY A 147 -21.20 -35.48 -24.94
N LYS A 148 -22.39 -34.95 -24.62
CA LYS A 148 -23.25 -35.45 -23.54
C LYS A 148 -23.49 -36.95 -23.70
N PRO A 149 -23.34 -37.77 -22.65
CA PRO A 149 -23.76 -39.16 -22.72
C PRO A 149 -25.29 -39.24 -22.84
N ARG A 150 -25.74 -39.95 -23.87
CA ARG A 150 -27.13 -40.30 -24.16
C ARG A 150 -27.66 -41.18 -23.01
N ALA A 151 -28.73 -40.74 -22.35
CA ALA A 151 -29.42 -41.56 -21.37
C ALA A 151 -30.18 -42.69 -22.08
N GLU A 152 -29.77 -43.93 -21.89
CA GLU A 152 -30.57 -45.11 -22.22
C GLU A 152 -31.59 -45.38 -21.11
N PRO A 153 -32.87 -45.62 -21.43
CA PRO A 153 -33.84 -46.09 -20.45
C PRO A 153 -33.60 -47.57 -20.14
N ARG A 154 -33.22 -47.89 -18.89
CA ARG A 154 -33.15 -49.27 -18.40
C ARG A 154 -34.57 -49.86 -18.34
N GLY A 155 -34.81 -50.90 -19.14
CA GLY A 155 -35.99 -51.76 -19.01
C GLY A 155 -35.95 -52.55 -17.70
N PHE A 156 -37.09 -52.62 -17.02
CA PHE A 156 -37.31 -53.50 -15.88
C PHE A 156 -37.53 -54.94 -16.38
N PRO A 157 -36.91 -55.97 -15.78
CA PRO A 157 -37.33 -57.35 -16.01
C PRO A 157 -38.60 -57.65 -15.21
N ARG A 158 -39.64 -58.11 -15.91
CA ARG A 158 -40.81 -58.80 -15.32
C ARG A 158 -40.46 -60.27 -15.12
N THR A 159 -41.00 -60.81 -14.03
CA THR A 159 -40.92 -62.18 -13.51
C THR A 159 -41.39 -63.27 -14.47
N GLY A 160 -40.82 -64.48 -14.30
CA GLY A 160 -41.27 -65.74 -14.88
C GLY A 160 -40.28 -66.85 -14.57
#